data_AF-A0A956DB82-F1
#
_entry.id   AF-A0A956DB82-F1
#
_cell.length_a   1.000
_cell.length_b   1.000
_cell.length_c   1.000
_cell.angle_alpha   90.00
_cell.angle_beta   90.00
_cell.angle_gamma   90.00
#
_symmetry.space_group_name_H-M   'P 1'
#
loop_
_entity.id
_entity.type
_entity.pdbx_description
1 polymer ?
#
loop_
_entity_poly.entity_id
_entity_poly.type
_entity_poly.pdbx_seq_one_letter_code
_entity_poly.pdbx_strand_id
1 'polypeptide(L)'
;MFRAVALLCLLGLSACSSRDRELRVDVRTNFVPGLEFDRVEVVFEDATRFDVSAEVATDWFEGVRVLRRDRVPPRSRFSVRLLLGDEVVIERRVQARVRRSAIVTVLLTRDCAGVVCPAAGDSPEAIACLGGVCVVEGCLTGAEPECPAPRCVEDLECSATAACADPVCFGGGCGEAPSARCGPSAVCDLGSGSCVPTTTSDAGVLDGGGPCALCDVNARCLSELCECNPGFVGDGTSCTARPPISQPDGYLKAHVPGPDDRFGTAVALNGDGSVLAVGAPQEDGSGRGIDPAVDEAAMDAGAVYLYRRVGDAWVFEAYVKAPNAGAGDRFGSAVALDASGDVLVVGAPQEDGTGVRVDPAFDDGGSDTGAVYVYRRSGGAWAFESYLKASNPGDADNFGWSLSLSADGNVVATGAFGESGSGRGVNPASDESAAASGAVYVFRRDVAWSFEAYLKPRDTAAFQEFGWAVALDATGDVLVAGAPGEDGNGTTIDAPYAEGAPFSGAVYLFRRVGGTWTYETYFKAANATANDLYGQAVALGAGGNVLFVGAV
;
A
#
# COMPACT_ATOMS: atom_id res chain seq x y z
N MET A 1 -22.41 -3.45 72.17
CA MET A 1 -20.99 -3.87 72.24
C MET A 1 -20.71 -4.75 71.03
N PHE A 2 -19.57 -4.52 70.40
CA PHE A 2 -19.11 -4.90 69.06
C PHE A 2 -19.50 -6.27 68.47
N ARG A 3 -19.76 -6.22 67.15
CA ARG A 3 -19.81 -7.31 66.15
C ARG A 3 -18.42 -7.90 65.90
N ALA A 4 -18.33 -9.22 65.66
CA ALA A 4 -17.33 -9.89 64.80
C ALA A 4 -17.74 -11.39 64.63
N VAL A 5 -17.96 -11.93 63.41
CA VAL A 5 -17.12 -12.90 62.65
C VAL A 5 -18.12 -13.95 62.10
N ALA A 6 -18.15 -14.50 60.88
CA ALA A 6 -17.37 -14.39 59.66
C ALA A 6 -18.31 -14.64 58.46
N LEU A 7 -18.09 -13.89 57.39
CA LEU A 7 -18.67 -14.08 56.06
C LEU A 7 -17.81 -15.12 55.33
N LEU A 8 -18.38 -16.26 54.94
CA LEU A 8 -17.69 -17.24 54.09
C LEU A 8 -17.81 -16.76 52.63
N CYS A 9 -16.82 -15.99 52.17
CA CYS A 9 -16.63 -15.67 50.76
C CYS A 9 -16.20 -16.93 50.00
N LEU A 10 -17.09 -17.47 49.17
CA LEU A 10 -16.73 -18.30 48.03
C LEU A 10 -15.99 -17.42 47.02
N LEU A 11 -14.66 -17.39 47.14
CA LEU A 11 -13.77 -16.89 46.10
C LEU A 11 -13.90 -17.81 44.88
N GLY A 12 -14.60 -17.32 43.86
CA GLY A 12 -14.43 -17.83 42.51
C GLY A 12 -12.96 -17.67 42.12
N LEU A 13 -12.27 -18.79 41.93
CA LEU A 13 -11.03 -18.85 41.18
C LEU A 13 -11.37 -18.47 39.74
N SER A 14 -11.44 -17.17 39.45
CA SER A 14 -11.28 -16.69 38.09
C SER A 14 -9.83 -16.98 37.71
N ALA A 15 -9.65 -18.04 36.93
CA ALA A 15 -8.44 -18.26 36.16
C ALA A 15 -8.09 -16.93 35.48
N CYS A 16 -6.94 -16.36 35.83
CA CYS A 16 -6.34 -15.26 35.09
C CYS A 16 -6.06 -15.82 33.69
N SER A 17 -6.99 -15.61 32.75
CA SER A 17 -6.71 -15.92 31.36
C SER A 17 -5.51 -15.06 30.96
N SER A 18 -4.48 -15.72 30.43
CA SER A 18 -3.38 -15.07 29.75
C SER A 18 -3.98 -14.27 28.59
N ARG A 19 -4.32 -13.00 28.83
CA ARG A 19 -4.58 -12.06 27.73
C ARG A 19 -3.39 -12.14 26.78
N ASP A 20 -3.63 -12.31 25.49
CA ASP A 20 -2.59 -12.25 24.46
C ASP A 20 -1.87 -10.90 24.60
N ARG A 21 -0.65 -10.96 25.15
CA ARG A 21 0.26 -9.82 25.24
C ARG A 21 1.38 -10.10 24.28
N GLU A 22 1.49 -9.25 23.29
CA GLU A 22 2.60 -9.31 22.34
C GLU A 22 3.71 -8.36 22.80
N LEU A 23 4.95 -8.85 22.81
CA LEU A 23 6.14 -8.02 22.89
C LEU A 23 6.82 -8.02 21.53
N ARG A 24 7.00 -6.82 20.98
CA ARG A 24 7.83 -6.60 19.80
C ARG A 24 9.11 -5.87 20.22
N VAL A 25 10.26 -6.30 19.71
CA VAL A 25 11.55 -5.65 19.99
C VAL A 25 12.11 -5.09 18.69
N ASP A 26 12.39 -3.80 18.70
CA ASP A 26 13.15 -3.12 17.65
C ASP A 26 14.58 -2.90 18.13
N VAL A 27 15.55 -3.00 17.23
CA VAL A 27 16.95 -2.67 17.52
C VAL A 27 17.40 -1.56 16.61
N ARG A 28 17.90 -0.49 17.22
CA ARG A 28 18.59 0.60 16.52
C ARG A 28 20.07 0.59 16.90
N THR A 29 20.96 0.73 15.94
CA THR A 29 22.40 0.74 16.20
C THR A 29 23.18 1.51 15.14
N ASN A 30 24.30 2.10 15.55
CA ASN A 30 25.28 2.73 14.67
C ASN A 30 26.51 1.86 14.37
N PHE A 31 26.42 0.56 14.67
CA PHE A 31 27.39 -0.44 14.22
C PHE A 31 27.08 -0.85 12.77
N VAL A 32 28.10 -1.24 12.00
CA VAL A 32 27.99 -1.59 10.58
C VAL A 32 27.72 -3.09 10.44
N PRO A 33 26.57 -3.50 9.86
CA PRO A 33 26.26 -4.92 9.65
C PRO A 33 27.24 -5.58 8.67
N GLY A 34 27.62 -6.82 8.96
CA GLY A 34 28.60 -7.62 8.24
C GLY A 34 30.07 -7.19 8.40
N LEU A 35 30.33 -6.04 9.03
CA LEU A 35 31.69 -5.60 9.38
C LEU A 35 31.94 -5.68 10.88
N GLU A 36 31.02 -5.14 11.67
CA GLU A 36 31.17 -5.05 13.13
C GLU A 36 30.19 -5.94 13.89
N PHE A 37 29.15 -6.44 13.22
CA PHE A 37 28.27 -7.49 13.73
C PHE A 37 27.60 -8.22 12.56
N ASP A 38 27.41 -9.53 12.68
CA ASP A 38 26.72 -10.37 11.69
C ASP A 38 25.39 -10.93 12.21
N ARG A 39 25.08 -10.73 13.50
CA ARG A 39 23.88 -11.29 14.15
C ARG A 39 23.42 -10.44 15.32
N VAL A 40 22.10 -10.42 15.53
CA VAL A 40 21.46 -9.86 16.71
C VAL A 40 20.75 -10.95 17.48
N GLU A 41 21.10 -11.11 18.75
CA GLU A 41 20.52 -12.12 19.65
C GLU A 41 19.67 -11.43 20.73
N VAL A 42 18.43 -11.89 20.91
CA VAL A 42 17.57 -11.52 22.04
C VAL A 42 17.47 -12.70 23.02
N VAL A 43 17.96 -12.51 24.25
CA VAL A 43 18.01 -13.55 25.29
C VAL A 43 17.12 -13.19 26.47
N PHE A 44 16.11 -14.01 26.75
CA PHE A 44 15.25 -13.83 27.91
C PHE A 44 15.85 -14.46 29.18
N GLU A 45 15.38 -14.04 30.36
CA GLU A 45 15.82 -14.63 31.65
C GLU A 45 15.57 -16.15 31.75
N ASP A 46 14.59 -16.68 31.01
CA ASP A 46 14.31 -18.12 30.90
C ASP A 46 15.30 -18.86 29.96
N ALA A 47 16.34 -18.17 29.51
CA ALA A 47 17.35 -18.61 28.55
C ALA A 47 16.83 -18.87 27.13
N THR A 48 15.60 -18.48 26.80
CA THR A 48 15.09 -18.50 25.42
C THR A 48 15.85 -17.49 24.58
N ARG A 49 16.32 -17.91 23.40
CA ARG A 49 17.10 -17.11 22.46
C ARG A 49 16.37 -16.94 21.14
N PHE A 50 16.51 -15.77 20.54
CA PHE A 50 16.01 -15.45 19.22
C PHE A 50 17.11 -14.72 18.47
N ASP A 51 17.48 -15.23 17.31
CA ASP A 51 18.57 -14.70 16.49
C ASP A 51 18.03 -14.13 15.18
N VAL A 52 18.60 -13.00 14.76
CA VAL A 52 18.36 -12.38 13.46
C VAL A 52 19.70 -12.09 12.81
N SER A 53 19.92 -12.59 11.60
CA SER A 53 21.12 -12.30 10.81
C SER A 53 21.16 -10.81 10.44
N ALA A 54 22.33 -10.19 10.57
CA ALA A 54 22.55 -8.80 10.22
C ALA A 54 22.92 -8.66 8.75
N GLU A 55 21.91 -8.47 7.89
CA GLU A 55 22.14 -8.25 6.46
C GLU A 55 22.80 -6.89 6.23
N VAL A 56 23.89 -6.86 5.44
CA VAL A 56 24.72 -5.67 5.16
C VAL A 56 23.90 -4.51 4.58
N ALA A 57 22.86 -4.82 3.80
CA ALA A 57 22.00 -3.83 3.16
C ALA A 57 20.88 -3.30 4.06
N THR A 58 20.69 -3.86 5.26
CA THR A 58 19.64 -3.42 6.18
C THR A 58 20.07 -2.15 6.90
N ASP A 59 19.17 -1.15 6.94
CA ASP A 59 19.39 0.06 7.72
C ASP A 59 19.06 -0.18 9.21
N TRP A 60 20.11 -0.50 9.97
CA TRP A 60 20.02 -0.70 11.41
C TRP A 60 19.93 0.61 12.21
N PHE A 61 20.09 1.79 11.60
CA PHE A 61 19.87 3.08 12.25
C PHE A 61 18.38 3.40 12.40
N GLU A 62 17.58 3.19 11.35
CA GLU A 62 16.12 3.39 11.34
C GLU A 62 15.38 2.37 12.23
N GLY A 63 16.00 1.22 12.44
CA GLY A 63 15.60 0.23 13.43
C GLY A 63 14.94 -0.99 12.84
N VAL A 64 15.37 -2.16 13.30
CA VAL A 64 14.98 -3.45 12.76
C VAL A 64 14.17 -4.22 13.80
N ARG A 65 13.01 -4.74 13.38
CA ARG A 65 12.18 -5.63 14.20
C ARG A 65 12.87 -6.99 14.36
N VAL A 66 13.53 -7.22 15.48
CA VAL A 66 14.26 -8.47 15.74
C VAL A 66 13.44 -9.52 16.50
N LEU A 67 12.31 -9.13 17.10
CA LEU A 67 11.44 -10.07 17.83
C LEU A 67 9.95 -9.71 17.69
N ARG A 68 9.13 -10.74 17.55
CA ARG A 68 7.71 -10.76 17.96
C ARG A 68 7.47 -11.98 18.84
N ARG A 69 7.03 -11.77 20.09
CA ARG A 69 6.75 -12.84 21.05
C ARG A 69 5.39 -12.63 21.71
N ASP A 70 4.51 -13.60 21.53
CA ASP A 70 3.21 -13.62 22.19
C ASP A 70 3.27 -14.20 23.60
N ARG A 71 2.21 -13.93 24.38
CA ARG A 71 2.00 -14.45 25.73
C ARG A 71 3.14 -14.14 26.71
N VAL A 72 3.71 -12.93 26.62
CA VAL A 72 4.80 -12.53 27.51
C VAL A 72 4.33 -12.15 28.93
N PRO A 73 5.15 -12.41 29.97
CA PRO A 73 4.86 -11.97 31.33
C PRO A 73 4.73 -10.43 31.45
N PRO A 74 3.91 -9.91 32.38
CA PRO A 74 3.73 -8.47 32.61
C PRO A 74 5.02 -7.70 32.92
N ARG A 75 6.01 -8.39 33.47
CA ARG A 75 7.39 -7.90 33.64
C ARG A 75 8.28 -8.91 32.93
N SER A 76 8.86 -8.49 31.82
CA SER A 76 9.75 -9.32 31.01
C SER A 76 11.14 -8.72 31.02
N ARG A 77 12.14 -9.53 31.35
CA ARG A 77 13.56 -9.14 31.28
C ARG A 77 14.24 -9.95 30.20
N PHE A 78 15.00 -9.25 29.38
CA PHE A 78 15.75 -9.82 28.28
C PHE A 78 17.00 -8.96 28.02
N SER A 79 18.00 -9.52 27.36
CA SER A 79 19.09 -8.76 26.78
C SER A 79 19.06 -8.82 25.26
N VAL A 80 19.55 -7.76 24.63
CA VAL A 80 19.78 -7.69 23.19
C VAL A 80 21.29 -7.56 22.97
N ARG A 81 21.84 -8.37 22.09
CA ARG A 81 23.26 -8.44 21.80
C ARG A 81 23.51 -8.28 20.31
N LEU A 82 24.52 -7.47 19.95
CA LEU A 82 25.12 -7.57 18.62
C LEU A 82 26.31 -8.53 18.72
N LEU A 83 26.44 -9.42 17.75
CA LEU A 83 27.51 -10.42 17.70
C LEU A 83 28.24 -10.36 16.36
N LEU A 84 29.55 -10.61 16.39
CA LEU A 84 30.37 -10.89 15.23
C LEU A 84 30.98 -12.29 15.45
N GLY A 85 30.56 -13.27 14.65
CA GLY A 85 30.81 -14.68 14.92
C GLY A 85 30.20 -15.14 16.26
N ASP A 86 31.08 -15.49 17.20
CA ASP A 86 30.72 -15.90 18.57
C ASP A 86 31.03 -14.81 19.63
N GLU A 87 31.60 -13.67 19.21
CA GLU A 87 31.95 -12.57 20.10
C GLU A 87 30.74 -11.64 20.30
N VAL A 88 30.46 -11.27 21.55
CA VAL A 88 29.45 -10.25 21.86
C VAL A 88 30.09 -8.88 21.76
N VAL A 89 29.70 -8.14 20.73
CA VAL A 89 30.21 -6.79 20.41
C VAL A 89 29.66 -5.76 21.40
N ILE A 90 28.35 -5.85 21.69
CA ILE A 90 27.69 -5.02 22.69
C ILE A 90 26.43 -5.73 23.20
N GLU A 91 26.15 -5.64 24.50
CA GLU A 91 24.94 -6.19 25.14
C GLU A 91 24.18 -5.08 25.87
N ARG A 92 22.85 -5.09 25.74
CA ARG A 92 21.96 -4.24 26.52
C ARG A 92 20.88 -5.07 27.21
N ARG A 93 20.80 -4.95 28.53
CA ARG A 93 19.74 -5.55 29.34
C ARG A 93 18.53 -4.62 29.40
N VAL A 94 17.33 -5.19 29.28
CA VAL A 94 16.06 -4.49 29.13
C VAL A 94 15.02 -5.10 30.06
N GLN A 95 14.26 -4.25 30.76
CA GLN A 95 13.14 -4.66 31.59
C GLN A 95 11.83 -4.04 31.10
N ALA A 96 11.08 -4.78 30.30
CA ALA A 96 9.81 -4.31 29.77
C ALA A 96 8.63 -4.57 30.74
N ARG A 97 7.84 -3.53 31.01
CA ARG A 97 6.52 -3.66 31.69
C ARG A 97 5.40 -3.78 30.65
N VAL A 98 5.04 -5.02 30.29
CA VAL A 98 4.06 -5.32 29.23
C VAL A 98 2.64 -5.46 29.82
N ARG A 99 1.94 -4.33 29.95
CA ARG A 99 0.54 -4.30 30.43
C ARG A 99 -0.48 -4.64 29.34
N ARG A 100 -0.15 -4.33 28.09
CA ARG A 100 -0.85 -4.61 26.82
C ARG A 100 0.24 -4.89 25.76
N SER A 101 -0.12 -5.25 24.52
CA SER A 101 0.87 -5.38 23.45
C SER A 101 1.76 -4.15 23.37
N ALA A 102 3.09 -4.35 23.34
CA ALA A 102 4.08 -3.31 23.49
C ALA A 102 5.22 -3.48 22.49
N ILE A 103 5.72 -2.35 21.99
CA ILE A 103 6.95 -2.28 21.20
C ILE A 103 8.02 -1.69 22.11
N VAL A 104 9.18 -2.32 22.14
CA VAL A 104 10.36 -1.86 22.88
C VAL A 104 11.49 -1.66 21.90
N THR A 105 11.91 -0.41 21.72
CA THR A 105 13.09 -0.08 20.92
C THR A 105 14.31 -0.10 21.81
N VAL A 106 15.27 -0.96 21.46
CA VAL A 106 16.52 -1.16 22.17
C VAL A 106 17.62 -0.52 21.37
N LEU A 107 18.39 0.30 22.07
CA LEU A 107 19.40 1.11 21.43
C LEU A 107 20.81 0.67 21.79
N LEU A 108 21.64 0.40 20.78
CA LEU A 108 23.00 -0.09 20.95
C LEU A 108 23.94 0.85 20.19
N THR A 109 24.55 1.80 20.90
CA THR A 109 25.47 2.78 20.29
C THR A 109 26.92 2.50 20.64
N ARG A 110 27.84 2.84 19.72
CA ARG A 110 29.30 2.75 19.94
C ARG A 110 29.75 3.51 21.19
N ASP A 111 29.17 4.68 21.43
CA ASP A 111 29.47 5.48 22.63
C ASP A 111 29.23 4.71 23.94
N CYS A 112 28.35 3.71 23.90
CA CYS A 112 28.03 2.86 25.03
C CYS A 112 28.79 1.52 25.03
N ALA A 113 29.62 1.25 24.03
CA ALA A 113 30.47 0.07 24.00
C ALA A 113 31.49 0.13 25.14
N GLY A 114 31.51 -0.91 25.99
CA GLY A 114 32.40 -0.98 27.15
C GLY A 114 32.01 -0.10 28.34
N VAL A 115 30.90 0.65 28.27
CA VAL A 115 30.39 1.43 29.40
C VAL A 115 29.70 0.49 30.39
N VAL A 116 30.21 0.43 31.61
CA VAL A 116 29.63 -0.37 32.71
C VAL A 116 28.83 0.54 33.62
N CYS A 117 27.51 0.36 33.62
CA CYS A 117 26.58 1.15 34.42
C CYS A 117 26.05 0.36 35.64
N PRO A 118 25.96 0.97 36.85
CA PRO A 118 26.39 2.33 37.16
C PRO A 118 27.92 2.46 37.22
N ALA A 119 28.48 3.56 36.72
CA ALA A 119 29.89 3.86 36.86
C ALA A 119 30.19 4.43 38.26
N ALA A 120 31.48 4.56 38.59
CA ALA A 120 31.90 5.08 39.89
C ALA A 120 31.42 6.53 40.08
N GLY A 121 30.50 6.73 41.02
CA GLY A 121 29.91 8.04 41.32
C GLY A 121 28.47 8.23 40.82
N ASP A 122 27.95 7.29 40.02
CA ASP A 122 26.57 7.33 39.54
C ASP A 122 25.56 6.85 40.60
N SER A 123 24.30 7.23 40.42
CA SER A 123 23.19 6.64 41.17
C SER A 123 23.14 5.13 40.93
N PRO A 124 22.82 4.29 41.95
CA PRO A 124 22.59 2.85 41.77
C PRO A 124 21.50 2.51 40.74
N GLU A 125 20.63 3.47 40.43
CA GLU A 125 19.54 3.33 39.47
C GLU A 125 19.95 3.66 38.03
N ALA A 126 21.13 4.25 37.83
CA ALA A 126 21.68 4.59 36.51
C ALA A 126 22.29 3.35 35.84
N ILE A 127 21.42 2.39 35.48
CA ILE A 127 21.80 1.07 34.98
C ILE A 127 21.84 0.95 33.45
N ALA A 128 21.57 2.03 32.73
CA ALA A 128 21.56 2.04 31.27
C ALA A 128 22.53 3.09 30.72
N CYS A 129 23.04 2.89 29.51
CA CYS A 129 23.85 3.89 28.83
C CYS A 129 23.06 4.58 27.69
N LEU A 130 23.21 5.90 27.62
CA LEU A 130 22.73 6.74 26.51
C LEU A 130 23.83 7.75 26.16
N GLY A 131 24.36 7.69 24.93
CA GLY A 131 25.44 8.58 24.49
C GLY A 131 26.70 8.51 25.35
N GLY A 132 27.06 7.32 25.87
CA GLY A 132 28.25 7.10 26.70
C GLY A 132 28.14 7.54 28.16
N VAL A 133 26.95 7.94 28.61
CA VAL A 133 26.69 8.34 30.00
C VAL A 133 25.70 7.36 30.64
N CYS A 134 25.95 6.96 31.89
CA CYS A 134 25.02 6.15 32.64
C CYS A 134 23.80 6.98 33.07
N VAL A 135 22.62 6.50 32.71
CA VAL A 135 21.33 7.15 32.94
C VAL A 135 20.35 6.17 33.58
N VAL A 136 19.37 6.70 34.31
CA VAL A 136 18.25 5.92 34.82
C VAL A 136 17.34 5.46 33.68
N GLU A 137 16.63 4.34 33.87
CA GLU A 137 15.79 3.71 32.82
C GLU A 137 14.75 4.67 32.23
N GLY A 138 14.21 5.60 33.03
CA GLY A 138 13.21 6.57 32.58
C GLY A 138 13.71 7.53 31.49
N CYS A 139 15.02 7.79 31.42
CA CYS A 139 15.61 8.64 30.38
C CYS A 139 15.56 8.03 28.98
N LEU A 140 15.43 6.71 28.89
CA LEU A 140 15.31 6.01 27.61
C LEU A 140 13.91 6.09 27.02
N THR A 141 12.93 6.36 27.88
CA THR A 141 11.50 6.40 27.53
C THR A 141 10.94 7.83 27.52
N GLY A 142 11.80 8.83 27.75
CA GLY A 142 11.41 10.24 27.88
C GLY A 142 10.51 10.52 29.09
N ALA A 143 10.52 9.64 30.10
CA ALA A 143 9.55 9.65 31.19
C ALA A 143 10.05 10.33 32.48
N GLU A 144 11.35 10.61 32.58
CA GLU A 144 11.98 11.22 33.77
C GLU A 144 12.38 12.69 33.48
N PRO A 145 12.05 13.63 34.39
CA PRO A 145 12.41 15.05 34.24
C PRO A 145 13.88 15.37 34.56
N GLU A 146 14.61 14.46 35.22
CA GLU A 146 16.02 14.65 35.63
C GLU A 146 17.00 13.87 34.73
N CYS A 147 16.81 13.94 33.42
CA CYS A 147 17.77 13.37 32.47
C CYS A 147 18.84 14.40 32.11
N PRO A 148 20.11 13.99 31.93
CA PRO A 148 21.14 14.86 31.36
C PRO A 148 20.62 15.46 30.04
N ALA A 149 20.95 16.73 29.80
CA ALA A 149 20.59 17.37 28.54
C ALA A 149 21.14 16.53 27.37
N PRO A 150 20.34 16.31 26.31
CA PRO A 150 20.81 15.58 25.15
C PRO A 150 22.02 16.30 24.54
N ARG A 151 23.00 15.53 24.04
CA ARG A 151 24.18 16.06 23.34
C ARG A 151 23.82 16.75 22.02
N CYS A 152 22.67 16.40 21.45
CA CYS A 152 22.15 16.96 20.21
C CYS A 152 20.62 16.85 20.17
N VAL A 153 19.99 17.70 19.37
CA VAL A 153 18.58 17.70 18.98
C VAL A 153 18.43 17.50 17.47
N GLU A 154 19.41 17.95 16.68
CA GLU A 154 19.46 17.82 15.22
C GLU A 154 20.84 17.36 14.74
N ASP A 155 20.90 16.73 13.56
CA ASP A 155 22.13 16.13 12.99
C ASP A 155 23.30 17.12 12.87
N LEU A 156 22.99 18.39 12.63
CA LEU A 156 23.98 19.46 12.47
C LEU A 156 24.75 19.77 13.77
N GLU A 157 24.21 19.38 14.93
CA GLU A 157 24.89 19.51 16.22
C GLU A 157 25.91 18.39 16.46
N CYS A 158 25.94 17.39 15.57
CA CYS A 158 26.87 16.28 15.61
C CYS A 158 28.00 16.46 14.59
N SER A 159 29.11 15.76 14.81
CA SER A 159 30.29 15.80 13.94
C SER A 159 30.69 14.39 13.56
N ALA A 160 30.93 14.16 12.27
CA ALA A 160 31.49 12.91 11.79
C ALA A 160 33.01 12.92 11.92
N THR A 161 33.55 11.86 12.51
CA THR A 161 34.98 11.58 12.60
C THR A 161 35.47 10.86 11.34
N ALA A 162 34.62 10.09 10.66
CA ALA A 162 34.92 9.46 9.39
C ALA A 162 34.55 10.35 8.20
N ALA A 163 35.48 10.53 7.24
CA ALA A 163 35.24 11.35 6.04
C ALA A 163 34.18 10.76 5.10
N CYS A 164 33.95 9.44 5.19
CA CYS A 164 32.94 8.70 4.47
C CYS A 164 31.60 8.57 5.22
N ALA A 165 31.42 9.28 6.34
CA ALA A 165 30.22 9.23 7.16
C ALA A 165 29.55 10.60 7.27
N ASP A 166 28.25 10.58 7.55
CA ASP A 166 27.48 11.77 7.87
C ASP A 166 27.15 11.78 9.39
N PRO A 167 27.23 12.95 10.06
CA PRO A 167 26.87 13.06 11.46
C PRO A 167 25.36 12.88 11.62
N VAL A 168 24.95 12.14 12.64
CA VAL A 168 23.54 11.89 12.94
C VAL A 168 23.29 12.14 14.42
N CYS A 169 22.28 12.93 14.72
CA CYS A 169 21.73 13.07 16.05
C CYS A 169 20.58 12.09 16.22
N PHE A 170 20.68 11.19 17.19
CA PHE A 170 19.52 10.36 17.50
C PHE A 170 19.48 9.97 18.97
N GLY A 171 18.28 10.01 19.56
CA GLY A 171 18.07 9.70 20.98
C GLY A 171 18.81 10.63 21.95
N GLY A 172 19.17 11.83 21.50
CA GLY A 172 19.95 12.79 22.28
C GLY A 172 21.45 12.49 22.36
N GLY A 173 21.96 11.57 21.55
CA GLY A 173 23.39 11.28 21.39
C GLY A 173 23.83 11.51 19.94
N CYS A 174 25.10 11.87 19.76
CA CYS A 174 25.69 11.95 18.44
C CYS A 174 26.22 10.60 17.99
N GLY A 175 26.00 10.28 16.72
CA GLY A 175 26.56 9.13 16.03
C GLY A 175 26.95 9.49 14.60
N GLU A 176 27.41 8.49 13.86
CA GLU A 176 27.85 8.64 12.48
C GLU A 176 27.22 7.53 11.66
N ALA A 177 26.51 7.87 10.59
CA ALA A 177 25.95 6.92 9.65
C ALA A 177 26.83 6.84 8.39
N PRO A 178 26.98 5.66 7.76
CA PRO A 178 27.63 5.55 6.46
C PRO A 178 26.98 6.50 5.45
N SER A 179 27.76 7.39 4.86
CA SER A 179 27.24 8.30 3.84
C SER A 179 27.15 7.59 2.47
N ALA A 180 26.29 8.09 1.58
CA ALA A 180 26.24 7.66 0.17
C ALA A 180 27.53 7.95 -0.62
N ARG A 181 28.59 8.48 0.01
CA ARG A 181 29.88 8.78 -0.63
C ARG A 181 30.68 7.53 -0.98
N CYS A 182 30.42 6.40 -0.32
CA CYS A 182 31.00 5.12 -0.73
C CYS A 182 30.16 4.51 -1.85
N GLY A 183 30.79 4.29 -3.01
CA GLY A 183 30.15 3.63 -4.15
C GLY A 183 29.69 2.21 -3.82
N PRO A 184 28.88 1.57 -4.68
CA PRO A 184 28.12 0.35 -4.36
C PRO A 184 28.97 -0.90 -4.05
N SER A 185 30.27 -0.88 -4.36
CA SER A 185 31.22 -1.96 -4.06
C SER A 185 32.08 -1.67 -2.83
N ALA A 186 31.74 -0.65 -2.04
CA ALA A 186 32.48 -0.27 -0.84
C ALA A 186 31.53 0.19 0.28
N VAL A 187 31.89 -0.13 1.52
CA VAL A 187 31.21 0.35 2.73
C VAL A 187 32.09 1.36 3.43
N CYS A 188 31.49 2.34 4.11
CA CYS A 188 32.26 3.24 4.97
C CYS A 188 32.72 2.46 6.20
N ASP A 189 34.01 2.18 6.28
CA ASP A 189 34.62 1.70 7.52
C ASP A 189 34.86 2.91 8.42
N LEU A 190 34.01 3.04 9.43
CA LEU A 190 34.04 4.13 10.41
C LEU A 190 35.30 4.09 11.29
N GLY A 191 35.98 2.93 11.40
CA GLY A 191 37.24 2.79 12.13
C GLY A 191 38.44 3.34 11.36
N SER A 192 38.49 3.14 10.04
CA SER A 192 39.54 3.69 9.17
C SER A 192 39.17 5.04 8.51
N GLY A 193 37.91 5.46 8.62
CA GLY A 193 37.39 6.67 8.00
C GLY A 193 37.35 6.63 6.47
N SER A 194 37.44 5.45 5.88
CA SER A 194 37.63 5.22 4.43
C SER A 194 36.57 4.26 3.86
N CYS A 195 36.27 4.40 2.57
CA CYS A 195 35.45 3.42 1.87
C CYS A 195 36.28 2.16 1.61
N VAL A 196 35.92 1.04 2.24
CA VAL A 196 36.57 -0.26 2.06
C VAL A 196 35.76 -1.15 1.12
N PRO A 197 36.39 -1.88 0.19
CA PRO A 197 35.66 -2.77 -0.71
C PRO A 197 34.84 -3.80 0.05
N THR A 198 33.63 -4.10 -0.41
CA THR A 198 32.79 -5.19 0.13
C THR A 198 33.41 -6.59 -0.03
N THR A 199 34.54 -6.69 -0.73
CA THR A 199 35.31 -7.92 -0.97
C THR A 199 36.45 -8.15 0.03
N THR A 200 36.65 -7.28 1.02
CA THR A 200 37.59 -7.58 2.12
C THR A 200 37.07 -8.79 2.88
N SER A 201 37.93 -9.81 3.00
CA SER A 201 37.66 -11.13 3.56
C SER A 201 37.06 -11.03 4.96
N ASP A 202 35.73 -11.08 5.02
CA ASP A 202 34.83 -11.48 6.12
C ASP A 202 33.36 -11.24 5.70
N ALA A 203 33.13 -10.49 4.61
CA ALA A 203 31.87 -10.55 3.88
C ALA A 203 31.74 -11.92 3.20
N GLY A 204 30.85 -12.75 3.73
CA GLY A 204 30.52 -14.07 3.22
C GLY A 204 30.36 -14.08 1.70
N VAL A 205 30.97 -15.09 1.09
CA VAL A 205 30.87 -15.48 -0.31
C VAL A 205 29.43 -15.28 -0.83
N LEU A 206 29.25 -14.33 -1.75
CA LEU A 206 28.06 -14.31 -2.61
C LEU A 206 28.25 -15.35 -3.71
N ASP A 207 27.94 -16.61 -3.39
CA ASP A 207 27.64 -17.61 -4.41
C ASP A 207 26.25 -17.32 -4.98
N GLY A 208 26.20 -17.01 -6.28
CA GLY A 208 25.01 -17.10 -7.11
C GLY A 208 24.28 -15.78 -7.36
N GLY A 209 24.28 -15.37 -8.63
CA GLY A 209 23.64 -14.17 -9.18
C GLY A 209 22.35 -13.70 -8.50
N GLY A 210 22.35 -12.44 -8.09
CA GLY A 210 21.14 -11.73 -7.68
C GLY A 210 20.11 -11.64 -8.82
N PRO A 211 18.84 -11.37 -8.49
CA PRO A 211 17.70 -11.43 -9.42
C PRO A 211 17.73 -10.40 -10.56
N CYS A 212 18.68 -9.46 -10.57
CA CYS A 212 18.74 -8.32 -11.47
C CYS A 212 19.88 -8.43 -12.50
N ALA A 213 20.04 -9.57 -13.18
CA ALA A 213 21.25 -9.81 -13.96
C ALA A 213 21.19 -9.39 -15.45
N LEU A 214 20.01 -9.09 -16.04
CA LEU A 214 19.90 -8.97 -17.50
C LEU A 214 18.85 -7.92 -17.92
N CYS A 215 19.27 -6.94 -18.72
CA CYS A 215 18.39 -6.09 -19.54
C CYS A 215 18.29 -6.71 -20.95
N ASP A 216 17.09 -6.75 -21.55
CA ASP A 216 16.93 -7.12 -22.96
C ASP A 216 17.36 -5.98 -23.91
N VAL A 217 17.34 -6.25 -25.23
CA VAL A 217 17.69 -5.25 -26.27
C VAL A 217 16.76 -4.03 -26.31
N ASN A 218 15.68 -4.03 -25.52
CA ASN A 218 14.71 -2.95 -25.39
C ASN A 218 14.79 -2.26 -24.01
N ALA A 219 15.87 -2.48 -23.24
CA ALA A 219 16.07 -1.91 -21.90
C ALA A 219 15.03 -2.33 -20.85
N ARG A 220 14.53 -3.58 -20.92
CA ARG A 220 13.65 -4.17 -19.90
C ARG A 220 14.42 -5.14 -19.01
N CYS A 221 14.32 -4.98 -17.69
CA CYS A 221 14.85 -5.97 -16.74
C CYS A 221 14.00 -7.24 -16.79
N LEU A 222 14.63 -8.42 -16.70
CA LEU A 222 13.92 -9.72 -16.64
C LEU A 222 13.20 -9.97 -15.30
N SER A 223 13.36 -9.08 -14.31
CA SER A 223 12.70 -9.16 -13.00
C SER A 223 11.95 -7.86 -12.72
N GLU A 224 10.70 -7.98 -12.25
CA GLU A 224 9.83 -6.86 -11.87
C GLU A 224 10.33 -6.08 -10.64
N LEU A 225 11.38 -6.58 -9.96
CA LEU A 225 12.00 -5.96 -8.79
C LEU A 225 13.16 -5.02 -9.13
N CYS A 226 13.44 -4.82 -10.42
CA CYS A 226 14.61 -4.08 -10.87
C CYS A 226 14.25 -3.04 -11.96
N GLU A 227 15.01 -1.95 -12.03
CA GLU A 227 14.90 -0.93 -13.08
C GLU A 227 16.20 -0.84 -13.90
N CYS A 228 16.09 -0.72 -15.24
CA CYS A 228 17.25 -0.44 -16.10
C CYS A 228 17.52 1.07 -16.04
N ASN A 229 18.76 1.46 -15.74
CA ASN A 229 19.16 2.86 -15.63
C ASN A 229 18.93 3.63 -16.96
N PRO A 230 18.21 4.78 -16.96
CA PRO A 230 18.00 5.56 -18.18
C PRO A 230 19.32 6.18 -18.66
N GLY A 231 19.83 5.70 -19.81
CA GLY A 231 21.03 6.24 -20.47
C GLY A 231 22.07 5.22 -20.95
N PHE A 232 21.90 3.93 -20.65
CA PHE A 232 22.85 2.89 -21.06
C PHE A 232 22.19 1.90 -22.04
N VAL A 233 22.48 2.05 -23.33
CA VAL A 233 22.11 1.05 -24.35
C VAL A 233 23.32 0.14 -24.61
N GLY A 234 23.29 -1.10 -24.11
CA GLY A 234 24.00 -2.20 -24.79
C GLY A 234 25.12 -2.97 -24.09
N ASP A 235 25.22 -3.06 -22.76
CA ASP A 235 26.18 -4.00 -22.12
C ASP A 235 25.58 -5.13 -21.26
N GLY A 236 24.25 -5.15 -21.07
CA GLY A 236 23.57 -6.26 -20.43
C GLY A 236 23.82 -6.44 -18.92
N THR A 237 24.29 -5.42 -18.18
CA THR A 237 24.65 -5.60 -16.75
C THR A 237 24.11 -4.59 -15.72
N SER A 238 23.18 -3.70 -16.05
CA SER A 238 22.77 -2.62 -15.12
C SER A 238 21.27 -2.58 -14.77
N CYS A 239 20.81 -3.57 -14.01
CA CYS A 239 19.53 -3.49 -13.29
C CYS A 239 19.82 -3.26 -11.79
N THR A 240 19.30 -2.17 -11.21
CA THR A 240 19.39 -1.92 -9.75
C THR A 240 18.09 -2.35 -9.07
N ALA A 241 18.19 -2.88 -7.85
CA ALA A 241 17.02 -3.19 -7.04
C ALA A 241 16.26 -1.90 -6.69
N ARG A 242 14.93 -1.93 -6.76
CA ARG A 242 14.10 -0.81 -6.30
C ARG A 242 14.34 -0.59 -4.79
N PRO A 243 14.60 0.65 -4.34
CA PRO A 243 14.71 0.92 -2.92
C PRO A 243 13.38 0.54 -2.22
N PRO A 244 13.42 -0.07 -1.03
CA PRO A 244 12.21 -0.35 -0.27
C PRO A 244 11.49 0.96 0.08
N ILE A 245 10.15 0.95 0.10
CA ILE A 245 9.34 2.07 0.62
C ILE A 245 9.63 2.19 2.13
N SER A 246 10.60 3.03 2.50
CA SER A 246 11.05 3.24 3.88
C SER A 246 10.42 4.47 4.53
N GLN A 247 9.97 5.44 3.72
CA GLN A 247 9.21 6.62 4.14
C GLN A 247 8.18 7.01 3.06
N PRO A 248 7.07 7.68 3.41
CA PRO A 248 6.18 8.25 2.40
C PRO A 248 6.91 9.35 1.61
N ASP A 249 6.82 9.30 0.28
CA ASP A 249 7.42 10.31 -0.64
C ASP A 249 6.86 11.73 -0.44
N GLY A 250 5.77 11.87 0.31
CA GLY A 250 5.19 13.15 0.67
C GLY A 250 3.83 13.03 1.34
N TYR A 251 3.29 14.19 1.70
CA TYR A 251 1.92 14.33 2.20
C TYR A 251 1.16 15.28 1.27
N LEU A 252 0.06 14.79 0.70
CA LEU A 252 -0.77 15.55 -0.23
C LEU A 252 -2.17 15.78 0.35
N LYS A 253 -2.71 16.96 0.04
CA LYS A 253 -4.11 17.36 0.26
C LYS A 253 -4.65 17.98 -1.01
N ALA A 254 -5.97 17.96 -1.16
CA ALA A 254 -6.70 18.76 -2.15
C ALA A 254 -6.15 20.20 -2.21
N HIS A 255 -6.07 20.76 -3.42
CA HIS A 255 -5.56 22.12 -3.65
C HIS A 255 -6.36 23.17 -2.86
N VAL A 256 -7.67 22.95 -2.74
CA VAL A 256 -8.58 23.67 -1.85
C VAL A 256 -9.35 22.62 -1.05
N PRO A 257 -8.99 22.38 0.23
CA PRO A 257 -9.64 21.33 1.02
C PRO A 257 -10.97 21.82 1.62
N GLY A 258 -12.07 21.18 1.24
CA GLY A 258 -13.37 21.28 1.91
C GLY A 258 -13.53 20.21 3.00
N PRO A 259 -14.41 20.44 4.00
CA PRO A 259 -14.80 19.40 4.94
C PRO A 259 -15.59 18.30 4.22
N ASP A 260 -15.35 17.05 4.60
CA ASP A 260 -16.10 15.88 4.11
C ASP A 260 -15.99 15.56 2.59
N ASP A 261 -15.20 16.29 1.80
CA ASP A 261 -14.95 16.02 0.36
C ASP A 261 -14.45 14.61 0.01
N ARG A 262 -13.98 13.87 1.02
CA ARG A 262 -13.37 12.53 0.93
C ARG A 262 -12.25 12.41 -0.10
N PHE A 263 -11.40 13.43 -0.19
CA PHE A 263 -10.15 13.34 -0.93
C PHE A 263 -9.35 12.08 -0.55
N GLY A 264 -8.98 11.29 -1.57
CA GLY A 264 -8.27 10.02 -1.37
C GLY A 264 -9.18 8.79 -1.40
N THR A 265 -10.48 8.96 -1.68
CA THR A 265 -11.41 7.83 -1.85
C THR A 265 -10.98 6.89 -2.98
N ALA A 266 -10.47 7.47 -4.07
CA ALA A 266 -9.86 6.73 -5.17
C ALA A 266 -8.51 7.35 -5.52
N VAL A 267 -7.51 6.53 -5.82
CA VAL A 267 -6.16 6.97 -6.21
C VAL A 267 -5.66 6.14 -7.40
N ALA A 268 -4.97 6.77 -8.33
CA ALA A 268 -4.30 6.11 -9.43
C ALA A 268 -2.94 6.75 -9.71
N LEU A 269 -1.92 5.92 -9.90
CA LEU A 269 -0.61 6.32 -10.42
C LEU A 269 -0.48 5.87 -11.88
N ASN A 270 0.21 6.65 -12.71
CA ASN A 270 0.63 6.19 -14.03
C ASN A 270 1.79 5.17 -13.93
N GLY A 271 2.22 4.62 -15.07
CA GLY A 271 3.13 3.47 -15.13
C GLY A 271 4.52 3.70 -14.53
N ASP A 272 5.04 4.93 -14.58
CA ASP A 272 6.32 5.31 -13.98
C ASP A 272 6.17 6.01 -12.60
N GLY A 273 4.94 6.15 -12.11
CA GLY A 273 4.65 6.80 -10.82
C GLY A 273 4.90 8.31 -10.80
N SER A 274 5.04 8.98 -11.95
CA SER A 274 5.25 10.43 -12.03
C SER A 274 3.96 11.26 -12.04
N VAL A 275 2.80 10.64 -12.25
CA VAL A 275 1.48 11.30 -12.25
C VAL A 275 0.56 10.57 -11.29
N LEU A 276 -0.10 11.33 -10.42
CA LEU A 276 -1.07 10.85 -9.43
C LEU A 276 -2.41 11.54 -9.67
N ALA A 277 -3.48 10.75 -9.78
CA ALA A 277 -4.86 11.22 -9.73
C ALA A 277 -5.48 10.83 -8.39
N VAL A 278 -6.19 11.77 -7.76
CA VAL A 278 -6.88 11.57 -6.49
C VAL A 278 -8.33 12.03 -6.59
N GLY A 279 -9.27 11.13 -6.36
CA GLY A 279 -10.69 11.40 -6.32
C GLY A 279 -11.16 11.98 -4.99
N ALA A 280 -12.10 12.92 -5.07
CA ALA A 280 -12.82 13.53 -3.97
C ALA A 280 -14.33 13.57 -4.33
N PRO A 281 -15.03 12.42 -4.25
CA PRO A 281 -16.39 12.28 -4.77
C PRO A 281 -17.44 13.06 -3.98
N GLN A 282 -17.10 13.59 -2.81
CA GLN A 282 -18.00 14.40 -1.99
C GLN A 282 -17.60 15.88 -2.04
N GLU A 283 -16.73 16.28 -2.95
CA GLU A 283 -16.39 17.68 -3.13
C GLU A 283 -17.59 18.44 -3.68
N ASP A 284 -17.96 19.51 -2.98
CA ASP A 284 -19.06 20.37 -3.37
C ASP A 284 -18.59 21.37 -4.43
N GLY A 285 -19.45 21.66 -5.41
CA GLY A 285 -19.19 22.75 -6.35
C GLY A 285 -19.80 22.55 -7.73
N SER A 286 -20.27 23.63 -8.34
CA SER A 286 -20.94 23.65 -9.65
C SER A 286 -20.01 23.94 -10.83
N GLY A 287 -18.71 24.10 -10.56
CA GLY A 287 -17.67 24.27 -11.57
C GLY A 287 -17.64 23.13 -12.59
N ARG A 288 -17.19 23.40 -13.81
CA ARG A 288 -17.22 22.44 -14.93
C ARG A 288 -15.89 22.40 -15.67
N GLY A 289 -15.43 21.19 -15.99
CA GLY A 289 -14.23 20.97 -16.79
C GLY A 289 -12.93 21.11 -15.98
N ILE A 290 -11.90 21.70 -16.62
CA ILE A 290 -10.54 21.80 -16.07
C ILE A 290 -10.33 23.17 -15.43
N ASP A 291 -9.83 23.15 -14.20
CA ASP A 291 -9.54 24.30 -13.34
C ASP A 291 -10.69 25.34 -13.30
N PRO A 292 -11.96 24.92 -13.06
CA PRO A 292 -13.03 25.88 -12.87
C PRO A 292 -12.81 26.69 -11.58
N ALA A 293 -13.53 27.80 -11.45
CA ALA A 293 -13.60 28.52 -10.19
C ALA A 293 -14.21 27.60 -9.11
N VAL A 294 -13.62 27.61 -7.92
CA VAL A 294 -14.12 26.86 -6.76
C VAL A 294 -15.33 27.56 -6.17
N ASP A 295 -16.39 26.79 -5.90
CA ASP A 295 -17.63 27.20 -5.26
C ASP A 295 -18.23 26.02 -4.48
N GLU A 296 -19.31 26.24 -3.74
CA GLU A 296 -19.98 25.23 -2.90
C GLU A 296 -21.45 25.03 -3.33
N ALA A 297 -21.77 25.28 -4.60
CA ALA A 297 -23.15 25.45 -5.07
C ALA A 297 -23.85 24.14 -5.48
N ALA A 298 -23.12 23.03 -5.59
CA ALA A 298 -23.67 21.71 -5.93
C ALA A 298 -23.08 20.65 -5.00
N MET A 299 -23.90 20.14 -4.08
CA MET A 299 -23.46 19.19 -3.05
C MET A 299 -23.02 17.86 -3.65
N ASP A 300 -21.93 17.25 -3.15
CA ASP A 300 -21.43 15.94 -3.57
C ASP A 300 -21.25 15.80 -5.11
N ALA A 301 -21.01 16.90 -5.82
CA ALA A 301 -20.83 16.88 -7.28
C ALA A 301 -19.53 16.14 -7.65
N GLY A 302 -18.53 16.23 -6.79
CA GLY A 302 -17.27 15.53 -6.87
C GLY A 302 -16.22 16.22 -7.73
N ALA A 303 -14.97 15.81 -7.51
CA ALA A 303 -13.79 16.30 -8.22
C ALA A 303 -12.66 15.26 -8.28
N VAL A 304 -11.70 15.51 -9.17
CA VAL A 304 -10.41 14.83 -9.23
C VAL A 304 -9.29 15.85 -9.20
N TYR A 305 -8.25 15.57 -8.42
CA TYR A 305 -7.05 16.38 -8.32
C TYR A 305 -5.87 15.62 -8.92
N LEU A 306 -5.14 16.27 -9.82
CA LEU A 306 -3.96 15.72 -10.46
C LEU A 306 -2.70 16.35 -9.86
N TYR A 307 -1.71 15.51 -9.60
CA TYR A 307 -0.38 15.90 -9.14
C TYR A 307 0.67 15.28 -10.07
N ARG A 308 1.75 16.02 -10.29
CA ARG A 308 2.89 15.57 -11.08
C ARG A 308 4.17 15.66 -10.27
N ARG A 309 4.99 14.63 -10.36
CA ARG A 309 6.30 14.58 -9.73
C ARG A 309 7.29 15.40 -10.58
N VAL A 310 7.91 16.41 -9.97
CA VAL A 310 8.95 17.26 -10.57
C VAL A 310 10.17 17.19 -9.67
N GLY A 311 11.21 16.48 -10.12
CA GLY A 311 12.32 16.07 -9.24
C GLY A 311 11.78 15.13 -8.16
N ASP A 312 12.04 15.44 -6.90
CA ASP A 312 11.55 14.66 -5.75
C ASP A 312 10.25 15.21 -5.13
N ALA A 313 9.67 16.28 -5.70
CA ALA A 313 8.48 16.92 -5.17
C ALA A 313 7.23 16.63 -6.00
N TRP A 314 6.10 16.42 -5.33
CA TRP A 314 4.78 16.41 -5.94
C TRP A 314 4.23 17.83 -6.09
N VAL A 315 3.88 18.22 -7.30
CA VAL A 315 3.32 19.52 -7.64
C VAL A 315 1.88 19.34 -8.08
N PHE A 316 0.96 20.15 -7.54
CA PHE A 316 -0.41 20.20 -8.02
C PHE A 316 -0.45 20.61 -9.49
N GLU A 317 -1.12 19.82 -10.33
CA GLU A 317 -1.20 20.03 -11.77
C GLU A 317 -2.57 20.57 -12.20
N ALA A 318 -3.66 19.96 -11.76
CA ALA A 318 -5.01 20.36 -12.19
C ALA A 318 -6.10 19.91 -11.21
N TYR A 319 -7.19 20.68 -11.20
CA TYR A 319 -8.46 20.37 -10.55
C TYR A 319 -9.51 20.11 -11.64
N VAL A 320 -10.13 18.93 -11.60
CA VAL A 320 -10.95 18.40 -12.69
C VAL A 320 -12.36 18.11 -12.17
N LYS A 321 -13.38 18.64 -12.86
CA LYS A 321 -14.80 18.35 -12.63
C LYS A 321 -15.48 17.92 -13.92
N ALA A 322 -16.58 17.18 -13.80
CA ALA A 322 -17.42 16.81 -14.94
C ALA A 322 -17.86 18.06 -15.75
N PRO A 323 -17.94 17.99 -17.10
CA PRO A 323 -18.43 19.09 -17.93
C PRO A 323 -19.91 19.43 -17.68
N ASN A 324 -20.67 18.49 -17.11
CA ASN A 324 -22.07 18.59 -16.74
C ASN A 324 -22.28 18.42 -15.23
N ALA A 325 -21.30 18.79 -14.39
CA ALA A 325 -21.38 18.63 -12.93
C ALA A 325 -22.75 18.99 -12.34
N GLY A 326 -23.40 17.99 -11.76
CA GLY A 326 -24.65 18.04 -11.01
C GLY A 326 -24.45 17.65 -9.55
N ALA A 327 -25.41 18.01 -8.71
CA ALA A 327 -25.36 17.66 -7.29
C ALA A 327 -25.63 16.17 -7.09
N GLY A 328 -24.77 15.49 -6.35
CA GLY A 328 -24.91 14.06 -6.06
C GLY A 328 -24.28 13.13 -7.09
N ASP A 329 -23.73 13.64 -8.21
CA ASP A 329 -23.13 12.81 -9.28
C ASP A 329 -21.92 11.99 -8.80
N ARG A 330 -21.24 12.46 -7.74
CA ARG A 330 -20.05 11.85 -7.13
C ARG A 330 -18.92 11.56 -8.12
N PHE A 331 -18.63 12.51 -8.98
CA PHE A 331 -17.49 12.46 -9.89
C PHE A 331 -16.18 12.26 -9.11
N GLY A 332 -15.35 11.31 -9.54
CA GLY A 332 -14.12 10.96 -8.82
C GLY A 332 -14.27 9.79 -7.84
N SER A 333 -15.41 9.09 -7.85
CA SER A 333 -15.61 7.87 -7.05
C SER A 333 -14.67 6.73 -7.46
N ALA A 334 -14.30 6.71 -8.74
CA ALA A 334 -13.28 5.83 -9.30
C ALA A 334 -12.40 6.64 -10.26
N VAL A 335 -11.09 6.38 -10.27
CA VAL A 335 -10.12 7.04 -11.16
C VAL A 335 -9.13 6.01 -11.73
N ALA A 336 -8.72 6.20 -12.98
CA ALA A 336 -7.67 5.42 -13.61
C ALA A 336 -6.80 6.30 -14.52
N LEU A 337 -5.49 6.05 -14.53
CA LEU A 337 -4.53 6.68 -15.43
C LEU A 337 -3.95 5.62 -16.37
N ASP A 338 -3.65 6.00 -17.61
CA ASP A 338 -2.87 5.14 -18.51
C ASP A 338 -1.38 5.10 -18.08
N ALA A 339 -0.58 4.26 -18.73
CA ALA A 339 0.82 4.10 -18.35
C ALA A 339 1.62 5.40 -18.57
N SER A 340 1.25 6.23 -19.55
CA SER A 340 1.93 7.51 -19.81
C SER A 340 1.51 8.61 -18.84
N GLY A 341 0.32 8.53 -18.25
CA GLY A 341 -0.26 9.57 -17.40
C GLY A 341 -0.86 10.73 -18.20
N ASP A 342 -1.19 10.51 -19.47
CA ASP A 342 -1.81 11.47 -20.38
C ASP A 342 -3.31 11.16 -20.64
N VAL A 343 -3.83 10.03 -20.18
CA VAL A 343 -5.26 9.70 -20.21
C VAL A 343 -5.75 9.46 -18.78
N LEU A 344 -6.77 10.21 -18.40
CA LEU A 344 -7.48 10.07 -17.12
C LEU A 344 -8.91 9.62 -17.41
N VAL A 345 -9.36 8.59 -16.71
CA VAL A 345 -10.73 8.10 -16.76
C VAL A 345 -11.33 8.22 -15.36
N VAL A 346 -12.53 8.79 -15.27
CA VAL A 346 -13.18 9.12 -14.00
C VAL A 346 -14.62 8.63 -13.98
N GLY A 347 -15.00 7.94 -12.91
CA GLY A 347 -16.35 7.45 -12.67
C GLY A 347 -17.19 8.44 -11.86
N ALA A 348 -18.46 8.55 -12.23
CA ALA A 348 -19.51 9.27 -11.50
C ALA A 348 -20.74 8.34 -11.42
N PRO A 349 -20.72 7.35 -10.51
CA PRO A 349 -21.74 6.29 -10.47
C PRO A 349 -23.14 6.78 -10.11
N GLN A 350 -23.31 8.04 -9.74
CA GLN A 350 -24.59 8.63 -9.36
C GLN A 350 -25.01 9.76 -10.27
N GLU A 351 -24.34 9.91 -11.41
CA GLU A 351 -24.78 10.85 -12.42
C GLU A 351 -26.09 10.37 -13.06
N ASP A 352 -27.05 11.28 -13.18
CA ASP A 352 -28.34 11.05 -13.82
C ASP A 352 -28.19 11.17 -15.35
N GLY A 353 -28.96 10.40 -16.11
CA GLY A 353 -28.95 10.53 -17.58
C GLY A 353 -29.47 9.32 -18.36
N THR A 354 -30.29 9.58 -19.37
CA THR A 354 -30.87 8.55 -20.26
C THR A 354 -30.02 8.25 -21.49
N GLY A 355 -28.99 9.08 -21.72
CA GLY A 355 -28.02 8.90 -22.79
C GLY A 355 -27.37 7.51 -22.80
N VAL A 356 -27.03 7.01 -23.99
CA VAL A 356 -26.42 5.69 -24.16
C VAL A 356 -25.08 5.76 -24.87
N ARG A 357 -24.16 4.86 -24.50
CA ARG A 357 -22.88 4.62 -25.17
C ARG A 357 -21.91 5.80 -25.12
N VAL A 358 -21.58 6.41 -26.26
CA VAL A 358 -20.48 7.37 -26.38
C VAL A 358 -21.02 8.73 -26.79
N ASP A 359 -20.64 9.75 -26.04
CA ASP A 359 -20.98 11.16 -26.20
C ASP A 359 -22.48 11.43 -26.47
N PRO A 360 -23.43 10.83 -25.72
CA PRO A 360 -24.80 11.30 -25.77
C PRO A 360 -24.89 12.74 -25.24
N ALA A 361 -26.00 13.42 -25.53
CA ALA A 361 -26.26 14.72 -24.94
C ALA A 361 -26.39 14.59 -23.41
N PHE A 362 -25.90 15.57 -22.66
CA PHE A 362 -26.14 15.64 -21.22
C PHE A 362 -27.62 15.85 -20.94
N ASP A 363 -28.16 15.07 -20.03
CA ASP A 363 -29.53 15.16 -19.53
C ASP A 363 -29.56 14.64 -18.09
N ASP A 364 -30.54 15.08 -17.30
CA ASP A 364 -30.73 14.63 -15.91
C ASP A 364 -31.93 13.66 -15.80
N GLY A 365 -32.16 12.83 -16.83
CA GLY A 365 -33.25 11.86 -16.85
C GLY A 365 -32.77 10.48 -16.42
N GLY A 366 -33.54 9.76 -15.59
CA GLY A 366 -33.13 8.45 -15.08
C GLY A 366 -32.09 8.58 -13.97
N SER A 367 -32.42 8.07 -12.79
CA SER A 367 -31.73 8.37 -11.55
C SER A 367 -30.56 7.42 -11.29
N ASP A 368 -29.40 7.95 -10.88
CA ASP A 368 -28.22 7.17 -10.51
C ASP A 368 -27.80 6.14 -11.59
N THR A 369 -28.07 6.44 -12.86
CA THR A 369 -27.74 5.56 -14.00
C THR A 369 -26.23 5.47 -14.21
N GLY A 370 -25.50 6.53 -13.80
CA GLY A 370 -24.05 6.62 -13.71
C GLY A 370 -23.35 6.94 -15.03
N ALA A 371 -22.14 7.47 -14.94
CA ALA A 371 -21.32 7.87 -16.09
C ALA A 371 -19.83 7.64 -15.89
N VAL A 372 -19.09 7.65 -17.00
CA VAL A 372 -17.63 7.66 -17.05
C VAL A 372 -17.14 8.77 -17.98
N TYR A 373 -16.12 9.50 -17.55
CA TYR A 373 -15.57 10.64 -18.28
C TYR A 373 -14.11 10.37 -18.62
N VAL A 374 -13.74 10.66 -19.86
CA VAL A 374 -12.36 10.55 -20.35
C VAL A 374 -11.80 11.96 -20.54
N TYR A 375 -10.63 12.20 -19.95
CA TYR A 375 -9.83 13.40 -20.15
C TYR A 375 -8.50 13.01 -20.76
N ARG A 376 -8.00 13.84 -21.66
CA ARG A 376 -6.72 13.65 -22.32
C ARG A 376 -5.84 14.87 -22.16
N ARG A 377 -4.58 14.62 -21.86
CA ARG A 377 -3.54 15.62 -21.81
C ARG A 377 -2.89 15.75 -23.18
N SER A 378 -2.80 16.97 -23.69
CA SER A 378 -2.08 17.26 -24.94
C SER A 378 -1.42 18.63 -24.85
N GLY A 379 -0.18 18.73 -25.33
CA GLY A 379 0.57 20.00 -25.28
C GLY A 379 0.76 20.58 -23.88
N GLY A 380 0.72 19.74 -22.83
CA GLY A 380 0.86 20.18 -21.44
C GLY A 380 -0.45 20.52 -20.73
N ALA A 381 -1.60 20.47 -21.40
CA ALA A 381 -2.90 20.82 -20.85
C ALA A 381 -3.88 19.65 -20.91
N TRP A 382 -4.69 19.49 -19.86
CA TRP A 382 -5.80 18.55 -19.84
C TRP A 382 -7.01 19.13 -20.58
N ALA A 383 -7.76 18.25 -21.25
CA ALA A 383 -9.01 18.58 -21.88
C ALA A 383 -9.98 17.40 -21.75
N PHE A 384 -11.27 17.71 -21.64
CA PHE A 384 -12.34 16.72 -21.75
C PHE A 384 -12.32 16.09 -23.15
N GLU A 385 -12.31 14.76 -23.23
CA GLU A 385 -12.31 14.00 -24.48
C GLU A 385 -13.67 13.35 -24.75
N SER A 386 -14.25 12.63 -23.78
CA SER A 386 -15.46 11.85 -24.04
C SER A 386 -16.29 11.57 -22.77
N TYR A 387 -17.59 11.43 -22.96
CA TYR A 387 -18.60 11.05 -21.96
C TYR A 387 -19.19 9.69 -22.34
N LEU A 388 -19.07 8.72 -21.43
CA LEU A 388 -19.44 7.33 -21.65
C LEU A 388 -20.60 6.97 -20.73
N LYS A 389 -21.60 6.30 -21.29
CA LYS A 389 -22.80 5.78 -20.62
C LYS A 389 -23.03 4.32 -20.98
N ALA A 390 -23.72 3.59 -20.13
CA ALA A 390 -24.16 2.22 -20.40
C ALA A 390 -24.92 2.12 -21.76
N SER A 391 -24.94 0.93 -22.36
CA SER A 391 -25.75 0.71 -23.57
C SER A 391 -27.26 0.63 -23.29
N ASN A 392 -27.62 0.44 -22.02
CA ASN A 392 -28.95 0.18 -21.49
C ASN A 392 -29.02 0.74 -20.06
N PRO A 393 -29.00 2.07 -19.87
CA PRO A 393 -29.05 2.68 -18.54
C PRO A 393 -30.38 2.38 -17.85
N GLY A 394 -30.32 1.81 -16.66
CA GLY A 394 -31.40 1.65 -15.70
C GLY A 394 -31.19 2.49 -14.44
N ASP A 395 -32.29 2.79 -13.75
CA ASP A 395 -32.23 3.55 -12.49
C ASP A 395 -31.41 2.77 -11.44
N ALA A 396 -30.48 3.45 -10.78
CA ALA A 396 -29.57 2.88 -9.79
C ALA A 396 -28.68 1.72 -10.30
N ASP A 397 -28.40 1.67 -11.61
CA ASP A 397 -27.42 0.74 -12.18
C ASP A 397 -25.99 1.06 -11.72
N ASN A 398 -25.73 2.32 -11.37
CA ASN A 398 -24.45 2.83 -10.90
C ASN A 398 -23.28 2.58 -11.86
N PHE A 399 -23.48 2.80 -13.17
CA PHE A 399 -22.41 2.71 -14.15
C PHE A 399 -21.25 3.68 -13.81
N GLY A 400 -20.02 3.18 -13.85
CA GLY A 400 -18.85 3.97 -13.43
C GLY A 400 -18.45 3.73 -11.97
N TRP A 401 -19.07 2.77 -11.30
CA TRP A 401 -18.74 2.35 -9.93
C TRP A 401 -17.29 1.87 -9.79
N SER A 402 -16.88 0.99 -10.69
CA SER A 402 -15.52 0.45 -10.75
C SER A 402 -14.93 0.69 -12.14
N LEU A 403 -13.62 0.94 -12.21
CA LEU A 403 -12.94 1.31 -13.44
C LEU A 403 -11.61 0.59 -13.61
N SER A 404 -11.27 0.25 -14.84
CA SER A 404 -9.94 -0.16 -15.24
C SER A 404 -9.62 0.35 -16.65
N LEU A 405 -8.36 0.74 -16.88
CA LEU A 405 -7.86 1.33 -18.12
C LEU A 405 -6.64 0.55 -18.60
N SER A 406 -6.59 0.21 -19.89
CA SER A 406 -5.39 -0.41 -20.50
C SER A 406 -4.19 0.51 -20.45
N ALA A 407 -2.98 -0.06 -20.51
CA ALA A 407 -1.73 0.70 -20.37
C ALA A 407 -1.55 1.76 -21.47
N ASP A 408 -2.11 1.52 -22.66
CA ASP A 408 -2.08 2.46 -23.79
C ASP A 408 -3.20 3.52 -23.76
N GLY A 409 -4.08 3.47 -22.76
CA GLY A 409 -5.18 4.42 -22.57
C GLY A 409 -6.34 4.26 -23.58
N ASN A 410 -6.43 3.13 -24.29
CA ASN A 410 -7.41 2.92 -25.36
C ASN A 410 -8.57 1.98 -25.00
N VAL A 411 -8.54 1.30 -23.85
CA VAL A 411 -9.60 0.38 -23.43
C VAL A 411 -10.05 0.73 -22.03
N VAL A 412 -11.34 1.02 -21.86
CA VAL A 412 -11.97 1.22 -20.55
C VAL A 412 -12.89 0.05 -20.28
N ALA A 413 -12.74 -0.57 -19.12
CA ALA A 413 -13.73 -1.46 -18.55
C ALA A 413 -14.36 -0.78 -17.33
N THR A 414 -15.69 -0.85 -17.23
CA THR A 414 -16.43 -0.21 -16.13
C THR A 414 -17.54 -1.10 -15.62
N GLY A 415 -17.68 -1.15 -14.30
CA GLY A 415 -18.76 -1.86 -13.63
C GLY A 415 -20.02 -1.03 -13.45
N ALA A 416 -21.15 -1.73 -13.39
CA ALA A 416 -22.47 -1.23 -12.99
C ALA A 416 -23.12 -2.33 -12.14
N PHE A 417 -22.77 -2.39 -10.85
CA PHE A 417 -23.15 -3.51 -9.98
C PHE A 417 -24.67 -3.58 -9.73
N GLY A 418 -25.37 -2.45 -9.86
CA GLY A 418 -26.82 -2.35 -9.69
C GLY A 418 -27.63 -2.78 -10.92
N GLU A 419 -26.98 -3.00 -12.06
CA GLU A 419 -27.67 -3.34 -13.31
C GLU A 419 -28.51 -4.62 -13.18
N SER A 420 -29.74 -4.56 -13.70
CA SER A 420 -30.77 -5.52 -13.36
C SER A 420 -31.17 -6.47 -14.49
N GLY A 421 -30.31 -6.67 -15.50
CA GLY A 421 -30.58 -7.55 -16.63
C GLY A 421 -30.36 -9.03 -16.37
N SER A 422 -31.23 -9.91 -16.86
CA SER A 422 -31.10 -11.37 -16.71
C SER A 422 -30.22 -12.05 -17.79
N GLY A 423 -29.74 -11.27 -18.76
CA GLY A 423 -28.85 -11.70 -19.83
C GLY A 423 -27.58 -12.38 -19.30
N ARG A 424 -26.97 -13.25 -20.11
CA ARG A 424 -25.80 -14.06 -19.74
C ARG A 424 -24.68 -13.95 -20.77
N GLY A 425 -23.45 -13.89 -20.28
CA GLY A 425 -22.25 -13.87 -21.13
C GLY A 425 -22.07 -12.53 -21.85
N VAL A 426 -21.72 -12.58 -23.14
CA VAL A 426 -21.27 -11.41 -23.91
C VAL A 426 -22.38 -10.90 -24.81
N ASN A 427 -22.68 -9.61 -24.71
CA ASN A 427 -23.69 -8.88 -25.46
C ASN A 427 -25.07 -9.56 -25.48
N PRO A 428 -25.62 -10.01 -24.33
CA PRO A 428 -26.98 -10.51 -24.29
C PRO A 428 -28.00 -9.39 -24.56
N ALA A 429 -29.25 -9.76 -24.82
CA ALA A 429 -30.34 -8.80 -24.83
C ALA A 429 -30.52 -8.19 -23.43
N SER A 430 -30.79 -6.88 -23.38
CA SER A 430 -31.07 -6.16 -22.13
C SER A 430 -32.52 -6.37 -21.69
N ASP A 431 -32.71 -6.53 -20.39
CA ASP A 431 -33.99 -6.50 -19.68
C ASP A 431 -33.74 -5.97 -18.26
N GLU A 432 -34.77 -5.91 -17.41
CA GLU A 432 -34.65 -5.46 -16.01
C GLU A 432 -35.26 -6.49 -15.04
N SER A 433 -35.01 -7.78 -15.28
CA SER A 433 -35.70 -8.89 -14.61
C SER A 433 -34.88 -9.61 -13.53
N ALA A 434 -33.62 -9.22 -13.30
CA ALA A 434 -32.72 -9.78 -12.30
C ALA A 434 -32.04 -8.67 -11.49
N ALA A 435 -32.75 -8.17 -10.48
CA ALA A 435 -32.33 -7.05 -9.63
C ALA A 435 -30.86 -7.14 -9.18
N ALA A 436 -30.07 -6.08 -9.40
CA ALA A 436 -28.65 -5.99 -9.00
C ALA A 436 -27.82 -7.24 -9.35
N SER A 437 -28.11 -7.85 -10.50
CA SER A 437 -27.30 -8.95 -11.02
C SER A 437 -25.95 -8.45 -11.53
N GLY A 438 -25.88 -7.17 -11.90
CA GLY A 438 -24.68 -6.41 -12.21
C GLY A 438 -24.16 -6.64 -13.63
N ALA A 439 -23.41 -5.67 -14.15
CA ALA A 439 -22.86 -5.70 -15.50
C ALA A 439 -21.46 -5.08 -15.56
N VAL A 440 -20.72 -5.43 -16.62
CA VAL A 440 -19.48 -4.74 -17.01
C VAL A 440 -19.59 -4.29 -18.45
N TYR A 441 -19.14 -3.07 -18.73
CA TYR A 441 -19.14 -2.49 -20.06
C TYR A 441 -17.71 -2.20 -20.50
N VAL A 442 -17.43 -2.44 -21.78
CA VAL A 442 -16.12 -2.20 -22.38
C VAL A 442 -16.25 -1.17 -23.50
N PHE A 443 -15.40 -0.16 -23.46
CA PHE A 443 -15.25 0.85 -24.49
C PHE A 443 -13.84 0.78 -25.05
N ARG A 444 -13.73 0.96 -26.36
CA ARG A 444 -12.44 0.96 -27.05
C ARG A 444 -12.30 2.18 -27.95
N ARG A 445 -11.11 2.76 -27.90
CA ARG A 445 -10.68 3.86 -28.74
C ARG A 445 -9.76 3.35 -29.83
N ASP A 446 -10.19 3.50 -31.08
CA ASP A 446 -9.29 3.45 -32.23
C ASP A 446 -8.92 4.90 -32.60
N VAL A 447 -9.72 5.53 -33.46
CA VAL A 447 -9.64 6.97 -33.74
C VAL A 447 -10.48 7.76 -32.75
N ALA A 448 -11.66 7.24 -32.41
CA ALA A 448 -12.62 7.76 -31.45
C ALA A 448 -13.10 6.63 -30.53
N TRP A 449 -13.65 7.00 -29.38
CA TRP A 449 -14.25 6.03 -28.47
C TRP A 449 -15.48 5.37 -29.10
N SER A 450 -15.63 4.08 -28.84
CA SER A 450 -16.79 3.29 -29.27
C SER A 450 -17.16 2.29 -28.18
N PHE A 451 -18.46 2.01 -28.08
CA PHE A 451 -18.95 0.94 -27.23
C PHE A 451 -18.60 -0.41 -27.86
N GLU A 452 -17.90 -1.27 -27.12
CA GLU A 452 -17.41 -2.56 -27.61
C GLU A 452 -18.22 -3.74 -27.04
N ALA A 453 -18.49 -3.76 -25.74
CA ALA A 453 -19.19 -4.90 -25.13
C ALA A 453 -20.00 -4.56 -23.87
N TYR A 454 -21.08 -5.32 -23.69
CA TYR A 454 -21.87 -5.45 -22.47
C TYR A 454 -21.72 -6.89 -21.98
N LEU A 455 -21.18 -7.06 -20.77
CA LEU A 455 -20.77 -8.34 -20.21
C LEU A 455 -21.62 -8.64 -18.98
N LYS A 456 -22.08 -9.89 -18.91
CA LYS A 456 -22.84 -10.47 -17.80
C LYS A 456 -22.19 -11.77 -17.35
N PRO A 457 -22.38 -12.18 -16.08
CA PRO A 457 -21.93 -13.48 -15.63
C PRO A 457 -22.59 -14.60 -16.44
N ARG A 458 -21.98 -15.79 -16.46
CA ARG A 458 -22.51 -16.94 -17.23
C ARG A 458 -23.81 -17.46 -16.62
N ASP A 459 -23.95 -17.28 -15.33
CA ASP A 459 -24.94 -17.81 -14.41
C ASP A 459 -25.62 -16.67 -13.66
N THR A 460 -25.96 -15.61 -14.41
CA THR A 460 -26.72 -14.45 -13.92
C THR A 460 -27.90 -14.83 -13.04
N ALA A 461 -27.89 -14.28 -11.83
CA ALA A 461 -28.97 -14.29 -10.86
C ALA A 461 -29.05 -12.92 -10.18
N ALA A 462 -30.18 -12.64 -9.52
CA ALA A 462 -30.36 -11.40 -8.78
C ALA A 462 -29.35 -11.28 -7.63
N PHE A 463 -28.95 -10.05 -7.32
CA PHE A 463 -28.07 -9.66 -6.21
C PHE A 463 -26.66 -10.24 -6.27
N GLN A 464 -26.19 -10.66 -7.45
CA GLN A 464 -24.80 -11.10 -7.63
C GLN A 464 -23.80 -9.94 -7.63
N GLU A 465 -24.26 -8.72 -7.93
CA GLU A 465 -23.43 -7.50 -7.94
C GLU A 465 -22.22 -7.62 -8.88
N PHE A 466 -22.38 -8.32 -10.01
CA PHE A 466 -21.32 -8.48 -11.00
C PHE A 466 -20.83 -7.11 -11.51
N GLY A 467 -19.51 -6.95 -11.61
CA GLY A 467 -18.90 -5.66 -11.93
C GLY A 467 -18.66 -4.77 -10.72
N TRP A 468 -18.88 -5.26 -9.49
CA TRP A 468 -18.46 -4.57 -8.27
C TRP A 468 -17.00 -4.14 -8.31
N ALA A 469 -16.12 -5.01 -8.82
CA ALA A 469 -14.73 -4.70 -9.09
C ALA A 469 -14.35 -5.20 -10.49
N VAL A 470 -13.52 -4.44 -11.21
CA VAL A 470 -13.04 -4.79 -12.56
C VAL A 470 -11.54 -4.57 -12.67
N ALA A 471 -10.85 -5.41 -13.45
CA ALA A 471 -9.45 -5.25 -13.78
C ALA A 471 -9.17 -5.68 -15.23
N LEU A 472 -8.45 -4.84 -15.97
CA LEU A 472 -7.88 -5.15 -17.28
C LEU A 472 -6.41 -5.51 -17.16
N ASP A 473 -5.91 -6.30 -18.11
CA ASP A 473 -4.47 -6.41 -18.33
C ASP A 473 -3.93 -5.19 -19.10
N ALA A 474 -2.62 -5.11 -19.27
CA ALA A 474 -2.00 -3.96 -19.92
C ALA A 474 -2.46 -3.76 -21.38
N THR A 475 -2.84 -4.84 -22.07
CA THR A 475 -3.32 -4.80 -23.46
C THR A 475 -4.81 -4.45 -23.59
N GLY A 476 -5.58 -4.63 -22.52
CA GLY A 476 -7.03 -4.50 -22.54
C GLY A 476 -7.73 -5.65 -23.28
N ASP A 477 -7.10 -6.82 -23.40
CA ASP A 477 -7.66 -8.02 -24.01
C ASP A 477 -8.02 -9.10 -22.97
N VAL A 478 -7.63 -8.94 -21.71
CA VAL A 478 -8.06 -9.78 -20.58
C VAL A 478 -8.79 -8.91 -19.56
N LEU A 479 -9.99 -9.32 -19.18
CA LEU A 479 -10.83 -8.63 -18.21
C LEU A 479 -11.24 -9.59 -17.11
N VAL A 480 -11.10 -9.13 -15.87
CA VAL A 480 -11.61 -9.82 -14.69
C VAL A 480 -12.68 -8.97 -14.02
N ALA A 481 -13.78 -9.58 -13.62
CA ALA A 481 -14.89 -8.94 -12.94
C ALA A 481 -15.31 -9.71 -11.68
N GLY A 482 -15.46 -9.01 -10.57
CA GLY A 482 -15.95 -9.56 -9.31
C GLY A 482 -17.47 -9.49 -9.18
N ALA A 483 -18.05 -10.47 -8.49
CA ALA A 483 -19.46 -10.57 -8.13
C ALA A 483 -19.56 -11.06 -6.67
N PRO A 484 -19.33 -10.19 -5.68
CA PRO A 484 -19.26 -10.58 -4.27
C PRO A 484 -20.59 -11.13 -3.73
N GLY A 485 -21.71 -10.76 -4.35
CA GLY A 485 -23.04 -11.28 -4.02
C GLY A 485 -23.37 -12.65 -4.62
N GLU A 486 -22.45 -13.28 -5.36
CA GLU A 486 -22.69 -14.60 -5.93
C GLU A 486 -22.81 -15.69 -4.85
N ASP A 487 -23.82 -16.54 -5.00
CA ASP A 487 -24.18 -17.59 -4.05
C ASP A 487 -23.65 -18.96 -4.49
N GLY A 488 -22.96 -19.65 -3.60
CA GLY A 488 -22.69 -21.08 -3.76
C GLY A 488 -21.41 -21.59 -3.12
N ASN A 489 -21.40 -22.87 -2.75
CA ASN A 489 -20.30 -23.52 -2.03
C ASN A 489 -19.32 -24.25 -2.96
N GLY A 490 -19.36 -23.95 -4.26
CA GLY A 490 -18.37 -24.44 -5.21
C GLY A 490 -16.97 -24.01 -4.77
N THR A 491 -16.01 -24.94 -4.76
CA THR A 491 -14.62 -24.68 -4.34
C THR A 491 -13.62 -24.85 -5.47
N THR A 492 -14.10 -25.02 -6.70
CA THR A 492 -13.28 -25.25 -7.89
C THR A 492 -13.53 -24.20 -8.97
N ILE A 493 -12.60 -24.08 -9.91
CA ILE A 493 -12.79 -23.34 -11.15
C ILE A 493 -13.99 -23.93 -11.91
N ASP A 494 -14.85 -23.06 -12.44
CA ASP A 494 -16.09 -23.45 -13.12
C ASP A 494 -16.94 -24.42 -12.29
N ALA A 495 -16.98 -24.25 -10.97
CA ALA A 495 -17.79 -25.11 -10.11
C ALA A 495 -19.26 -25.13 -10.60
N PRO A 496 -19.93 -26.29 -10.58
CA PRO A 496 -21.36 -26.31 -10.86
C PRO A 496 -22.09 -25.49 -9.79
N TYR A 497 -23.12 -24.75 -10.22
CA TYR A 497 -24.00 -24.02 -9.30
C TYR A 497 -24.48 -24.95 -8.19
N ALA A 498 -24.19 -24.57 -6.94
CA ALA A 498 -24.47 -25.39 -5.78
C ALA A 498 -24.99 -24.50 -4.66
N GLU A 499 -26.28 -24.64 -4.38
CA GLU A 499 -26.96 -23.94 -3.29
C GLU A 499 -26.28 -24.19 -1.94
N GLY A 500 -25.98 -23.10 -1.23
CA GLY A 500 -25.37 -23.10 0.10
C GLY A 500 -24.11 -22.25 0.13
N ALA A 501 -24.00 -21.34 1.10
CA ALA A 501 -23.03 -20.23 1.17
C ALA A 501 -23.46 -18.97 0.41
N PRO A 502 -24.49 -18.26 0.92
CA PRO A 502 -24.92 -16.98 0.34
C PRO A 502 -23.82 -15.92 0.48
N PHE A 503 -23.71 -15.03 -0.51
CA PHE A 503 -22.67 -13.97 -0.57
C PHE A 503 -21.24 -14.52 -0.41
N SER A 504 -20.99 -15.73 -0.90
CA SER A 504 -19.65 -16.33 -0.89
C SER A 504 -18.76 -15.72 -1.97
N GLY A 505 -19.39 -15.19 -3.03
CA GLY A 505 -18.78 -14.39 -4.07
C GLY A 505 -18.07 -15.20 -5.15
N ALA A 506 -17.88 -14.57 -6.30
CA ALA A 506 -17.24 -15.15 -7.48
C ALA A 506 -16.43 -14.10 -8.25
N VAL A 507 -15.52 -14.58 -9.09
CA VAL A 507 -14.76 -13.76 -10.04
C VAL A 507 -14.80 -14.38 -11.42
N TYR A 508 -15.06 -13.59 -12.44
CA TYR A 508 -15.25 -14.04 -13.82
C TYR A 508 -14.13 -13.49 -14.71
N LEU A 509 -13.62 -14.34 -15.60
CA LEU A 509 -12.60 -14.00 -16.57
C LEU A 509 -13.20 -13.96 -17.97
N PHE A 510 -12.96 -12.85 -18.66
CA PHE A 510 -13.28 -12.67 -20.07
C PHE A 510 -12.00 -12.40 -20.84
N ARG A 511 -11.95 -12.92 -22.07
CA ARG A 511 -10.84 -12.71 -22.99
C ARG A 511 -11.34 -12.26 -24.34
N ARG A 512 -10.66 -11.28 -24.91
CA ARG A 512 -10.87 -10.80 -26.26
C ARG A 512 -10.03 -11.61 -27.23
N VAL A 513 -10.68 -12.32 -28.14
CA VAL A 513 -10.02 -13.16 -29.15
C VAL A 513 -10.57 -12.79 -30.52
N GLY A 514 -9.69 -12.43 -31.46
CA GLY A 514 -10.09 -12.07 -32.82
C GLY A 514 -11.04 -10.86 -32.89
N GLY A 515 -10.94 -9.93 -31.94
CA GLY A 515 -11.80 -8.74 -31.87
C GLY A 515 -13.14 -8.94 -31.17
N THR A 516 -13.38 -10.09 -30.55
CA THR A 516 -14.63 -10.39 -29.84
C THR A 516 -14.35 -10.86 -28.43
N TRP A 517 -15.12 -10.36 -27.46
CA TRP A 517 -15.06 -10.83 -26.09
C TRP A 517 -15.70 -12.21 -25.95
N THR A 518 -15.08 -13.07 -25.16
CA THR A 518 -15.57 -14.39 -24.82
C THR A 518 -15.44 -14.59 -23.31
N TYR A 519 -16.43 -15.24 -22.71
CA TYR A 519 -16.30 -15.78 -21.36
C TYR A 519 -15.28 -16.92 -21.38
N GLU A 520 -14.30 -16.88 -20.48
CA GLU A 520 -13.26 -17.91 -20.36
C GLU A 520 -13.57 -18.86 -19.21
N THR A 521 -13.71 -18.34 -17.99
CA THR A 521 -13.94 -19.14 -16.77
C THR A 521 -14.42 -18.27 -15.61
N TYR A 522 -14.79 -18.89 -14.49
CA TYR A 522 -15.01 -18.20 -13.23
C TYR A 522 -14.39 -18.95 -12.05
N PHE A 523 -14.06 -18.20 -11.01
CA PHE A 523 -13.34 -18.64 -9.82
C PHE A 523 -14.22 -18.47 -8.59
N LYS A 524 -14.17 -19.47 -7.72
CA LYS A 524 -14.69 -19.43 -6.35
C LYS A 524 -13.54 -19.54 -5.36
N ALA A 525 -13.74 -19.02 -4.15
CA ALA A 525 -12.83 -19.27 -3.05
C ALA A 525 -12.70 -20.78 -2.78
N ALA A 526 -11.47 -21.26 -2.56
CA ALA A 526 -11.23 -22.67 -2.24
C ALA A 526 -11.92 -23.12 -0.93
N ASN A 527 -12.27 -22.15 -0.09
CA ASN A 527 -12.97 -22.30 1.18
C ASN A 527 -14.31 -21.54 1.20
N ALA A 528 -15.03 -21.46 0.08
CA ALA A 528 -16.27 -20.68 -0.08
C ALA A 528 -17.25 -20.88 1.10
N THR A 529 -17.31 -19.87 1.98
CA THR A 529 -18.27 -19.77 3.08
C THR A 529 -19.18 -18.55 2.90
N ALA A 530 -20.27 -18.53 3.67
CA ALA A 530 -21.26 -17.47 3.55
C ALA A 530 -20.69 -16.12 3.99
N ASN A 531 -20.92 -15.07 3.20
CA ASN A 531 -20.44 -13.70 3.42
C ASN A 531 -18.92 -13.51 3.30
N ASP A 532 -18.22 -14.40 2.59
CA ASP A 532 -16.80 -14.20 2.27
C ASP A 532 -16.60 -13.04 1.29
N LEU A 533 -17.63 -12.66 0.50
CA LEU A 533 -17.58 -11.57 -0.48
C LEU A 533 -16.39 -11.70 -1.46
N TYR A 534 -16.05 -12.93 -1.84
CA TYR A 534 -14.96 -13.19 -2.76
C TYR A 534 -15.20 -12.44 -4.09
N GLY A 535 -14.24 -11.63 -4.51
CA GLY A 535 -14.40 -10.77 -5.70
C GLY A 535 -14.79 -9.33 -5.39
N GLN A 536 -14.94 -8.93 -4.12
CA GLN A 536 -15.12 -7.52 -3.74
C GLN A 536 -13.96 -6.60 -4.19
N ALA A 537 -12.79 -7.17 -4.44
CA ALA A 537 -11.63 -6.50 -5.02
C ALA A 537 -10.89 -7.48 -5.93
N VAL A 538 -10.44 -7.02 -7.08
CA VAL A 538 -9.65 -7.80 -8.03
C VAL A 538 -8.43 -7.00 -8.50
N ALA A 539 -7.31 -7.67 -8.69
CA ALA A 539 -6.12 -7.09 -9.31
C ALA A 539 -5.52 -8.08 -10.29
N LEU A 540 -5.31 -7.63 -11.53
CA LEU A 540 -4.75 -8.44 -12.61
C LEU A 540 -3.35 -7.92 -12.95
N GLY A 541 -2.37 -8.81 -12.99
CA GLY A 541 -1.01 -8.47 -13.41
C GLY A 541 -1.00 -8.01 -14.87
N ALA A 542 -0.03 -7.17 -15.23
CA ALA A 542 0.06 -6.54 -16.56
C ALA A 542 0.02 -7.54 -17.73
N GLY A 543 0.57 -8.76 -17.53
CA GLY A 543 0.55 -9.84 -18.53
C GLY A 543 -0.73 -10.67 -18.58
N GLY A 544 -1.73 -10.38 -17.72
CA GLY A 544 -3.02 -11.08 -17.68
C GLY A 544 -2.96 -12.53 -17.20
N ASN A 545 -1.84 -12.96 -16.60
CA ASN A 545 -1.57 -14.34 -16.18
C ASN A 545 -1.53 -14.54 -14.65
N VAL A 546 -1.61 -13.46 -13.87
CA VAL A 546 -1.64 -13.50 -12.40
C VAL A 546 -2.82 -12.67 -11.92
N LEU A 547 -3.69 -13.28 -11.13
CA LEU A 547 -4.89 -12.64 -10.56
C LEU A 547 -4.84 -12.74 -9.03
N PHE A 548 -5.08 -11.62 -8.36
CA PHE A 548 -5.36 -11.55 -6.93
C PHE A 548 -6.82 -11.18 -6.71
N VAL A 549 -7.43 -11.79 -5.70
CA VAL A 549 -8.83 -11.59 -5.35
C VAL A 549 -8.97 -11.36 -3.84
N GLY A 550 -9.68 -10.32 -3.46
CA GLY A 550 -10.04 -10.03 -2.08
C GLY A 550 -11.31 -10.75 -1.63
N ALA A 551 -11.36 -11.07 -0.34
CA ALA A 551 -12.49 -11.64 0.42
C ALA A 551 -12.40 -11.13 1.88
N VAL A 552 -13.50 -11.15 2.64
CA VAL A 552 -13.57 -10.67 4.04
C VAL A 552 -13.58 -11.82 5.03
#